data_AF-A0AAD9CWL2-F1
#
_entry.id   AF-A0AAD9CWL2-F1
#
_cell.length_a   1.000
_cell.length_b   1.000
_cell.length_c   1.000
_cell.angle_alpha   90.00
_cell.angle_beta   90.00
_cell.angle_gamma   90.00
#
_symmetry.space_group_name_H-M   'P 1'
#
loop_
_entity.id
_entity.type
_entity.pdbx_description
1 polymer ?
#
loop_
_entity_poly.entity_id
_entity_poly.type
_entity_poly.pdbx_seq_one_letter_code
_entity_poly.pdbx_strand_id
1 'polypeptide(L)'
;KYKDVEAVVKIEEVDGEELVKKFAEEMEEMLGRKMKSVKRLAEAAEDADLYHEYNETLEFEYFNSMLINKVDEDGNPLSLGGEFALEKNEHFNKLPVNTQLSNIQVPTNVYNRDTDIVNGAYMSEALNDVFIDNFQKDPTLTWQYFGSATGFFRLYPGIQWIPDENGVVTFDCRNRNWYIQAATSPKDVVIVVDVSGSMKGLRLTIAKHTINTILDTLGENDFVNIIAYSDYVRYVEPCFKGTLHFKLLVDELHVKGEGKVKIAMKESFKILNEVAALGQGSLCNQAIMLITDGAMEDFQDVFEEFNWPERRVRVFTYLIGREMTFADNVKWIACNNKGYYTHVSTLADVQENVMEYLHVLSRPMVINHDHDIIWTEAYMDSVLFNTQAQSLLLMTSVAMPVFSKKEETLSHGILLGVVGTDVALRELMRLAPRYKLGVHGYGYLITNNGYILSHPDLRPLYKEGKTLKPKPNYNSVDLAEVEWEDTEEKLRTAMVKGETGTLSLDVRTSVDKGTRVMFLKNDYFYTVINETPFSLGIVLTRGYGEYIFIGNVSVEEGLHDLLAPDLTIASEWTYCETDIDPPTVS
;
A
#
# COMPACT_ATOMS: atom_id res chain seq x y z
N LYS A 1 5.85 54.06 7.47
CA LYS A 1 6.50 52.73 7.51
C LYS A 1 6.34 52.01 6.17
N TYR A 2 5.15 51.53 5.78
CA TYR A 2 5.03 50.78 4.50
C TYR A 2 5.30 51.62 3.23
N LYS A 3 4.80 52.86 3.18
CA LYS A 3 5.07 53.83 2.09
C LYS A 3 6.55 54.14 1.89
N ASP A 4 7.40 53.88 2.88
CA ASP A 4 8.82 54.19 2.83
C ASP A 4 9.63 53.06 2.14
N VAL A 5 9.04 51.86 2.03
CA VAL A 5 9.69 50.63 1.48
C VAL A 5 8.99 50.13 0.20
N GLU A 6 7.95 50.83 -0.25
CA GLU A 6 7.11 50.53 -1.43
C GLU A 6 7.91 50.47 -2.74
N ALA A 7 9.08 51.12 -2.78
CA ALA A 7 10.01 51.04 -3.92
C ALA A 7 10.77 49.70 -4.01
N VAL A 8 10.84 48.94 -2.91
CA VAL A 8 11.64 47.70 -2.79
C VAL A 8 10.77 46.46 -2.58
N VAL A 9 9.57 46.62 -2.00
CA VAL A 9 8.65 45.53 -1.66
C VAL A 9 7.32 45.68 -2.39
N LYS A 10 6.93 44.65 -3.14
CA LYS A 10 5.61 44.54 -3.80
C LYS A 10 4.66 43.74 -2.91
N ILE A 11 3.39 44.15 -2.91
CA ILE A 11 2.29 43.42 -2.26
C ILE A 11 1.49 42.77 -3.38
N GLU A 12 1.33 41.46 -3.32
CA GLU A 12 0.49 40.69 -4.24
C GLU A 12 -0.61 40.00 -3.45
N GLU A 13 -1.83 40.04 -3.97
CA GLU A 13 -2.97 39.28 -3.43
C GLU A 13 -2.84 37.83 -3.87
N VAL A 14 -3.07 36.90 -2.93
CA VAL A 14 -2.97 35.47 -3.20
C VAL A 14 -4.30 34.95 -3.72
N ASP A 15 -4.34 34.57 -4.99
CA ASP A 15 -5.47 33.83 -5.56
C ASP A 15 -5.33 32.33 -5.23
N GLY A 16 -6.18 31.85 -4.32
CA GLY A 16 -6.20 30.44 -3.92
C GLY A 16 -6.59 29.49 -5.07
N GLU A 17 -7.40 29.92 -6.03
CA GLU A 17 -7.82 29.08 -7.16
C GLU A 17 -6.67 28.89 -8.16
N GLU A 18 -5.90 29.95 -8.43
CA GLU A 18 -4.69 29.86 -9.26
C GLU A 18 -3.60 29.06 -8.53
N LEU A 19 -3.43 29.28 -7.23
CA LEU A 19 -2.40 28.62 -6.43
C LEU A 19 -2.62 27.10 -6.35
N VAL A 20 -3.86 26.64 -6.13
CA VAL A 20 -4.16 25.20 -6.04
C VAL A 20 -3.93 24.50 -7.38
N LYS A 21 -4.30 25.15 -8.50
CA LYS A 21 -4.07 24.61 -9.84
C LYS A 21 -2.59 24.50 -10.14
N LYS A 22 -1.81 25.54 -9.82
CA LYS A 22 -0.36 25.53 -9.99
C LYS A 22 0.31 24.42 -9.19
N PHE A 23 -0.07 24.25 -7.91
CA PHE A 23 0.48 23.16 -7.09
C PHE A 23 0.07 21.78 -7.61
N ALA A 24 -1.16 21.63 -8.10
CA ALA A 24 -1.61 20.39 -8.70
C ALA A 24 -0.83 20.05 -9.98
N GLU A 25 -0.55 21.03 -10.85
CA GLU A 25 0.26 20.84 -12.06
C GLU A 25 1.71 20.44 -11.72
N GLU A 26 2.34 21.08 -10.73
CA GLU A 26 3.69 20.73 -10.28
C GLU A 26 3.74 19.29 -9.68
N MET A 27 2.70 18.91 -8.92
CA MET A 27 2.57 17.55 -8.38
C MET A 27 2.31 16.52 -9.49
N GLU A 28 1.46 16.85 -10.46
CA GLU A 28 1.17 16.01 -11.63
C GLU A 28 2.45 15.73 -12.42
N GLU A 29 3.29 16.74 -12.67
CA GLU A 29 4.56 16.55 -13.38
C GLU A 29 5.53 15.65 -12.58
N MET A 30 5.61 15.82 -11.26
CA MET A 30 6.42 14.96 -10.40
C MET A 30 5.93 13.51 -10.44
N LEU A 31 4.64 13.27 -10.19
CA LEU A 31 4.04 11.94 -10.16
C LEU A 31 4.08 11.26 -11.53
N GLY A 32 3.85 12.01 -12.61
CA GLY A 32 3.95 11.54 -13.99
C GLY A 32 5.36 11.07 -14.36
N ARG A 33 6.42 11.71 -13.83
CA ARG A 33 7.80 11.22 -13.97
C ARG A 33 8.03 9.89 -13.25
N LYS A 34 7.42 9.69 -12.08
CA LYS A 34 7.46 8.40 -11.35
C LYS A 34 6.75 7.30 -12.12
N MET A 35 5.56 7.58 -12.64
CA MET A 35 4.80 6.63 -13.47
C MET A 35 5.61 6.19 -14.70
N LYS A 36 6.25 7.14 -15.39
CA LYS A 36 7.14 6.81 -16.53
C LYS A 36 8.31 5.93 -16.13
N SER A 37 8.89 6.14 -14.95
CA SER A 37 10.01 5.33 -14.44
C SER A 37 9.56 3.88 -14.17
N VAL A 38 8.37 3.69 -13.60
CA VAL A 38 7.78 2.36 -13.36
C VAL A 38 7.43 1.66 -14.67
N LYS A 39 6.84 2.36 -15.65
CA LYS A 39 6.56 1.77 -16.97
C LYS A 39 7.82 1.19 -17.62
N ARG A 40 8.91 1.95 -17.59
CA ARG A 40 10.20 1.51 -18.14
C ARG A 40 10.77 0.30 -17.40
N LEU A 41 10.59 0.23 -16.08
CA LEU A 41 10.99 -0.93 -15.29
C LEU A 41 10.16 -2.16 -15.61
N ALA A 42 8.85 -2.00 -15.76
CA ALA A 42 7.96 -3.09 -16.15
C ALA A 42 8.36 -3.64 -17.52
N GLU A 43 8.45 -2.78 -18.53
CA GLU A 43 8.87 -3.16 -19.89
C GLU A 43 10.21 -3.89 -19.90
N ALA A 44 11.21 -3.38 -19.17
CA ALA A 44 12.52 -4.02 -19.06
C ALA A 44 12.47 -5.39 -18.36
N ALA A 45 11.60 -5.55 -17.35
CA ALA A 45 11.42 -6.83 -16.67
C ALA A 45 10.73 -7.86 -17.57
N GLU A 46 9.73 -7.45 -18.34
CA GLU A 46 9.06 -8.35 -19.29
C GLU A 46 9.98 -8.78 -20.43
N ASP A 47 10.79 -7.85 -20.94
CA ASP A 47 11.75 -8.14 -22.00
C ASP A 47 12.89 -9.03 -21.48
N ALA A 48 13.36 -8.81 -20.25
CA ALA A 48 14.36 -9.66 -19.62
C ALA A 48 13.85 -11.09 -19.36
N ASP A 49 12.56 -11.29 -19.01
CA ASP A 49 11.97 -12.63 -18.98
C ASP A 49 11.90 -13.25 -20.38
N LEU A 50 11.46 -12.48 -21.39
CA LEU A 50 11.31 -12.98 -22.76
C LEU A 50 12.60 -13.59 -23.33
N TYR A 51 13.75 -12.98 -23.03
CA TYR A 51 15.06 -13.47 -23.49
C TYR A 51 15.71 -14.49 -22.53
N HIS A 52 15.15 -14.71 -21.34
CA HIS A 52 15.69 -15.66 -20.36
C HIS A 52 15.12 -17.07 -20.57
N GLU A 53 16.01 -18.05 -20.73
CA GLU A 53 15.65 -19.47 -20.76
C GLU A 53 15.90 -20.11 -19.39
N TYR A 54 14.91 -20.85 -18.89
CA TYR A 54 14.98 -21.49 -17.59
C TYR A 54 16.05 -22.59 -17.57
N ASN A 55 16.93 -22.55 -16.56
CA ASN A 55 17.99 -23.54 -16.39
C ASN A 55 18.05 -24.03 -14.93
N GLU A 56 17.77 -25.31 -14.71
CA GLU A 56 17.82 -25.97 -13.39
C GLU A 56 19.23 -26.07 -12.80
N THR A 57 20.26 -25.99 -13.65
CA THR A 57 21.68 -26.14 -13.25
C THR A 57 22.42 -24.81 -13.13
N LEU A 58 21.70 -23.70 -13.22
CA LEU A 58 22.30 -22.36 -13.12
C LEU A 58 22.83 -22.13 -11.71
N GLU A 59 24.13 -21.88 -11.59
CA GLU A 59 24.75 -21.35 -10.37
C GLU A 59 24.99 -19.86 -10.56
N PHE A 60 24.22 -19.02 -9.87
CA PHE A 60 24.37 -17.57 -9.90
C PHE A 60 24.46 -17.01 -8.48
N GLU A 61 25.49 -16.19 -8.24
CA GLU A 61 25.68 -15.50 -6.97
C GLU A 61 25.13 -14.07 -7.06
N TYR A 62 24.25 -13.73 -6.13
CA TYR A 62 23.68 -12.39 -5.99
C TYR A 62 23.92 -11.82 -4.60
N PHE A 63 23.81 -10.50 -4.45
CA PHE A 63 23.97 -9.83 -3.16
C PHE A 63 22.69 -9.97 -2.33
N ASN A 64 22.74 -10.79 -1.28
CA ASN A 64 21.65 -10.94 -0.33
C ASN A 64 21.72 -9.86 0.74
N SER A 65 20.67 -9.04 0.86
CA SER A 65 20.60 -7.90 1.78
C SER A 65 20.85 -8.22 3.26
N MET A 66 20.63 -9.48 3.66
CA MET A 66 20.84 -9.99 5.02
C MET A 66 22.27 -10.46 5.29
N LEU A 67 22.98 -10.85 4.24
CA LEU A 67 24.29 -11.49 4.31
C LEU A 67 25.43 -10.55 3.90
N ILE A 68 25.11 -9.43 3.23
CA ILE A 68 26.12 -8.47 2.81
C ILE A 68 26.99 -8.01 3.98
N ASN A 69 28.30 -7.92 3.72
CA ASN A 69 29.33 -7.50 4.68
C ASN A 69 29.43 -8.35 5.96
N LYS A 70 28.82 -9.55 6.00
CA LYS A 70 29.03 -10.53 7.07
C LYS A 70 30.15 -11.49 6.71
N VAL A 71 31.03 -11.71 7.67
CA VAL A 71 32.15 -12.66 7.58
C VAL A 71 31.85 -13.88 8.45
N ASP A 72 32.35 -15.04 8.01
CA ASP A 72 32.32 -16.28 8.77
C ASP A 72 33.35 -16.27 9.92
N GLU A 73 33.36 -17.30 10.76
CA GLU A 73 34.31 -17.47 11.88
C GLU A 73 35.78 -17.43 11.43
N ASP A 74 36.04 -17.85 10.19
CA ASP A 74 37.37 -17.85 9.55
C ASP A 74 37.73 -16.52 8.85
N GLY A 75 36.85 -15.50 8.90
CA GLY A 75 37.06 -14.19 8.30
C GLY A 75 36.81 -14.11 6.78
N ASN A 76 36.29 -15.18 6.17
CA ASN A 76 35.87 -15.18 4.77
C ASN A 76 34.46 -14.57 4.61
N PRO A 77 34.16 -13.86 3.50
CA PRO A 77 32.80 -13.41 3.22
C PRO A 77 31.84 -14.60 3.13
N LEU A 78 30.66 -14.48 3.76
CA LEU A 78 29.62 -15.50 3.62
C LEU A 78 29.16 -15.61 2.16
N SER A 79 28.76 -16.82 1.73
CA SER A 79 28.17 -17.03 0.40
C SER A 79 26.93 -16.14 0.22
N LEU A 80 26.80 -15.45 -0.92
CA LEU A 80 25.79 -14.41 -1.20
C LEU A 80 25.93 -13.12 -0.36
N GLY A 81 26.95 -13.01 0.50
CA GLY A 81 27.28 -11.80 1.24
C GLY A 81 28.11 -10.85 0.41
N GLY A 82 29.29 -11.29 -0.03
CA GLY A 82 30.22 -10.46 -0.80
C GLY A 82 30.63 -9.15 -0.09
N GLU A 83 31.54 -8.39 -0.70
CA GLU A 83 31.84 -7.03 -0.27
C GLU A 83 30.88 -6.05 -0.95
N PHE A 84 30.09 -5.33 -0.15
CA PHE A 84 29.10 -4.39 -0.65
C PHE A 84 29.37 -3.00 -0.05
N ALA A 85 29.91 -2.09 -0.87
CA ALA A 85 30.24 -0.74 -0.45
C ALA A 85 28.97 0.06 -0.12
N LEU A 86 28.82 0.49 1.13
CA LEU A 86 27.69 1.28 1.58
C LEU A 86 28.15 2.68 1.98
N GLU A 87 27.57 3.69 1.35
CA GLU A 87 27.86 5.10 1.61
C GLU A 87 26.64 5.80 2.19
N LYS A 88 26.85 6.70 3.14
CA LYS A 88 25.74 7.47 3.72
C LYS A 88 25.29 8.52 2.74
N ASN A 89 24.01 8.48 2.35
CA ASN A 89 23.44 9.42 1.38
C ASN A 89 22.39 10.31 2.06
N GLU A 90 22.46 11.63 1.84
CA GLU A 90 21.53 12.60 2.43
C GLU A 90 20.10 12.46 1.90
N HIS A 91 19.95 12.12 0.62
CA HIS A 91 18.64 11.86 0.00
C HIS A 91 17.87 10.75 0.72
N PHE A 92 18.61 9.74 1.18
CA PHE A 92 18.08 8.61 1.95
C PHE A 92 18.23 8.82 3.46
N ASN A 93 18.15 10.06 3.96
CA ASN A 93 18.26 10.40 5.39
C ASN A 93 19.51 9.85 6.10
N LYS A 94 20.66 9.90 5.42
CA LYS A 94 21.96 9.42 5.92
C LYS A 94 22.01 7.92 6.16
N LEU A 95 21.11 7.17 5.52
CA LEU A 95 21.18 5.71 5.49
C LEU A 95 22.39 5.26 4.65
N PRO A 96 23.07 4.18 5.08
CA PRO A 96 24.13 3.55 4.32
C PRO A 96 23.50 2.80 3.12
N VAL A 97 23.70 3.33 1.91
CA VAL A 97 23.13 2.79 0.67
C VAL A 97 24.22 2.61 -0.39
N ASN A 98 23.99 1.72 -1.35
CA ASN A 98 24.84 1.58 -2.53
C ASN A 98 24.08 2.04 -3.77
N THR A 99 24.53 3.14 -4.36
CA THR A 99 23.92 3.73 -5.56
C THR A 99 24.38 3.08 -6.87
N GLN A 100 25.33 2.14 -6.83
CA GLN A 100 25.82 1.46 -8.03
C GLN A 100 25.13 0.11 -8.27
N LEU A 101 24.66 -0.55 -7.22
CA LEU A 101 24.10 -1.90 -7.30
C LEU A 101 22.81 -2.00 -6.48
N SER A 102 21.88 -2.81 -6.98
CA SER A 102 20.73 -3.27 -6.20
C SER A 102 21.11 -4.50 -5.38
N ASN A 103 20.26 -4.86 -4.43
CA ASN A 103 20.37 -6.11 -3.70
C ASN A 103 19.04 -6.84 -3.60
N ILE A 104 19.09 -8.10 -3.18
CA ILE A 104 17.92 -8.98 -3.12
C ILE A 104 17.69 -9.39 -1.68
N GLN A 105 16.46 -9.23 -1.22
CA GLN A 105 15.94 -9.80 0.01
C GLN A 105 15.13 -11.04 -0.33
N VAL A 106 15.33 -12.11 0.44
CA VAL A 106 14.54 -13.33 0.36
C VAL A 106 13.90 -13.55 1.73
N PRO A 107 12.59 -13.83 1.80
CA PRO A 107 11.89 -14.17 3.04
C PRO A 107 12.53 -15.36 3.76
N THR A 108 12.48 -15.39 5.08
CA THR A 108 13.17 -16.42 5.88
C THR A 108 12.61 -17.83 5.71
N ASN A 109 11.37 -17.97 5.24
CA ASN A 109 10.73 -19.25 4.93
C ASN A 109 11.14 -19.82 3.57
N VAL A 110 11.79 -19.02 2.71
CA VAL A 110 12.16 -19.41 1.35
C VAL A 110 13.67 -19.70 1.27
N TYR A 111 14.05 -20.73 0.53
CA TYR A 111 15.46 -21.13 0.42
C TYR A 111 16.21 -20.29 -0.63
N ASN A 112 17.28 -19.60 -0.23
CA ASN A 112 18.03 -18.69 -1.11
C ASN A 112 18.60 -19.32 -2.39
N ARG A 113 18.87 -20.63 -2.43
CA ARG A 113 19.42 -21.31 -3.60
C ARG A 113 18.39 -22.17 -4.33
N ASP A 114 17.10 -21.88 -4.12
CA ASP A 114 16.05 -22.47 -4.93
C ASP A 114 16.27 -22.11 -6.41
N THR A 115 16.09 -23.09 -7.31
CA THR A 115 16.32 -22.92 -8.75
C THR A 115 15.48 -21.79 -9.31
N ASP A 116 14.26 -21.60 -8.80
CA ASP A 116 13.35 -20.54 -9.27
C ASP A 116 13.83 -19.15 -8.85
N ILE A 117 14.38 -19.02 -7.63
CA ILE A 117 14.95 -17.74 -7.15
C ILE A 117 16.23 -17.42 -7.89
N VAL A 118 17.10 -18.40 -8.11
CA VAL A 118 18.38 -18.18 -8.79
C VAL A 118 18.15 -17.75 -10.24
N ASN A 119 17.21 -18.38 -10.94
CA ASN A 119 16.80 -17.96 -12.29
C ASN A 119 16.18 -16.55 -12.28
N GLY A 120 15.30 -16.24 -11.33
CA GLY A 120 14.70 -14.92 -11.21
C GLY A 120 15.70 -13.81 -10.82
N ALA A 121 16.68 -14.13 -9.97
CA ALA A 121 17.76 -13.22 -9.58
C ALA A 121 18.67 -12.89 -10.77
N TYR A 122 18.96 -13.88 -11.60
CA TYR A 122 19.72 -13.71 -12.84
C TYR A 122 18.94 -12.87 -13.87
N MET A 123 17.68 -13.22 -14.14
CA MET A 123 16.82 -12.46 -15.05
C MET A 123 16.67 -11.00 -14.63
N SER A 124 16.48 -10.74 -13.33
CA SER A 124 16.32 -9.38 -12.81
C SER A 124 17.63 -8.56 -12.82
N GLU A 125 18.78 -9.14 -13.17
CA GLU A 125 20.06 -8.40 -13.27
C GLU A 125 20.01 -7.28 -14.28
N ALA A 126 19.27 -7.49 -15.38
CA ALA A 126 19.02 -6.48 -16.42
C ALA A 126 18.35 -5.19 -15.88
N LEU A 127 17.67 -5.27 -14.72
CA LEU A 127 17.01 -4.11 -14.10
C LEU A 127 18.00 -3.14 -13.46
N ASN A 128 19.23 -3.56 -13.14
CA ASN A 128 20.24 -2.69 -12.54
C ASN A 128 20.50 -1.44 -13.38
N ASP A 129 20.70 -1.61 -14.69
CA ASP A 129 20.99 -0.49 -15.60
C ASP A 129 19.81 0.49 -15.68
N VAL A 130 18.58 -0.04 -15.67
CA VAL A 130 17.35 0.76 -15.71
C VAL A 130 17.15 1.53 -14.41
N PHE A 131 17.43 0.90 -13.25
CA PHE A 131 17.36 1.57 -11.96
C PHE A 131 18.30 2.78 -11.88
N ILE A 132 19.53 2.62 -12.36
CA ILE A 132 20.54 3.68 -12.37
C ILE A 132 20.13 4.79 -13.34
N ASP A 133 19.71 4.46 -14.56
CA ASP A 133 19.28 5.45 -15.54
C ASP A 133 18.03 6.22 -15.10
N ASN A 134 17.07 5.56 -14.44
CA ASN A 134 15.93 6.23 -13.83
C ASN A 134 16.36 7.23 -12.75
N PHE A 135 17.27 6.83 -11.85
CA PHE A 135 17.78 7.71 -10.80
C PHE A 135 18.59 8.90 -11.35
N GLN A 136 19.34 8.70 -12.44
CA GLN A 136 20.05 9.78 -13.13
C GLN A 136 19.10 10.79 -13.80
N LYS A 137 17.97 10.31 -14.33
CA LYS A 137 16.93 11.15 -14.94
C LYS A 137 16.10 11.90 -13.92
N ASP A 138 15.81 11.25 -12.79
CA ASP A 138 15.01 11.83 -11.72
C ASP A 138 15.64 11.58 -10.34
N PRO A 139 16.47 12.53 -9.87
CA PRO A 139 17.11 12.45 -8.56
C PRO A 139 16.14 12.46 -7.38
N THR A 140 14.86 12.80 -7.59
CA THR A 140 13.83 12.76 -6.54
C THR A 140 13.24 11.36 -6.33
N LEU A 141 13.69 10.35 -7.09
CA LEU A 141 13.29 8.96 -6.85
C LEU A 141 13.85 8.47 -5.51
N THR A 142 13.00 7.83 -4.70
CA THR A 142 13.45 7.22 -3.44
C THR A 142 13.83 5.76 -3.70
N TRP A 143 12.96 4.82 -3.38
CA TRP A 143 13.15 3.39 -3.61
C TRP A 143 12.58 2.97 -4.95
N GLN A 144 13.30 2.12 -5.66
CA GLN A 144 12.81 1.40 -6.82
C GLN A 144 12.95 -0.08 -6.54
N TYR A 145 11.94 -0.88 -6.85
CA TYR A 145 11.97 -2.29 -6.53
C TYR A 145 11.19 -3.17 -7.50
N PHE A 146 11.56 -4.45 -7.50
CA PHE A 146 10.86 -5.53 -8.16
C PHE A 146 10.57 -6.63 -7.13
N GLY A 147 9.29 -6.87 -6.85
CA GLY A 147 8.85 -8.03 -6.07
C GLY A 147 8.47 -9.16 -7.00
N SER A 148 9.13 -10.32 -6.88
CA SER A 148 8.82 -11.49 -7.70
C SER A 148 7.65 -12.29 -7.13
N ALA A 149 6.91 -12.96 -8.02
CA ALA A 149 5.93 -14.00 -7.67
C ALA A 149 6.53 -15.13 -6.82
N THR A 150 7.82 -15.43 -7.02
CA THR A 150 8.58 -16.45 -6.26
C THR A 150 8.92 -15.99 -4.83
N GLY A 151 8.70 -14.71 -4.50
CA GLY A 151 8.85 -14.16 -3.15
C GLY A 151 10.15 -13.39 -2.90
N PHE A 152 11.15 -13.42 -3.80
CA PHE A 152 12.32 -12.55 -3.65
C PHE A 152 11.99 -11.10 -4.02
N PHE A 153 12.65 -10.17 -3.33
CA PHE A 153 12.46 -8.73 -3.46
C PHE A 153 13.78 -8.05 -3.83
N ARG A 154 13.85 -7.45 -5.01
CA ARG A 154 15.02 -6.70 -5.47
C ARG A 154 14.82 -5.22 -5.21
N LEU A 155 15.76 -4.58 -4.53
CA LEU A 155 15.69 -3.19 -4.10
C LEU A 155 16.88 -2.37 -4.59
N TYR A 156 16.61 -1.18 -5.13
CA TYR A 156 17.59 -0.18 -5.49
C TYR A 156 17.25 1.19 -4.85
N PRO A 157 18.26 1.91 -4.31
CA PRO A 157 19.65 1.48 -4.09
C PRO A 157 19.76 0.36 -3.06
N GLY A 158 20.82 -0.46 -3.13
CA GLY A 158 20.99 -1.59 -2.23
C GLY A 158 21.30 -1.16 -0.79
N ILE A 159 20.64 -1.79 0.20
CA ILE A 159 20.81 -1.50 1.63
C ILE A 159 21.06 -2.75 2.48
N GLN A 160 21.75 -2.62 3.60
CA GLN A 160 21.87 -3.74 4.54
C GLN A 160 20.61 -3.85 5.41
N TRP A 161 19.99 -5.03 5.39
CA TRP A 161 18.83 -5.31 6.22
C TRP A 161 19.27 -5.84 7.58
N ILE A 162 18.65 -5.30 8.64
CA ILE A 162 18.95 -5.67 10.02
C ILE A 162 17.80 -6.55 10.52
N PRO A 163 18.04 -7.84 10.84
CA PRO A 163 17.01 -8.69 11.42
C PRO A 163 16.60 -8.21 12.82
N ASP A 164 15.41 -8.63 13.25
CA ASP A 164 14.95 -8.43 14.62
C ASP A 164 15.80 -9.19 15.64
N GLU A 165 15.54 -9.01 16.94
CA GLU A 165 16.28 -9.66 18.05
C GLU A 165 16.37 -11.19 17.92
N ASN A 166 15.41 -11.81 17.22
CA ASN A 166 15.36 -13.25 16.94
C ASN A 166 16.06 -13.68 15.64
N GLY A 167 16.71 -12.77 14.91
CA GLY A 167 17.35 -13.06 13.64
C GLY A 167 16.39 -13.18 12.44
N VAL A 168 15.11 -12.85 12.63
CA VAL A 168 14.04 -13.04 11.62
C VAL A 168 13.68 -11.71 10.98
N VAL A 169 13.46 -11.73 9.66
CA VAL A 169 12.85 -10.63 8.91
C VAL A 169 11.48 -11.10 8.44
N THR A 170 10.43 -10.45 8.92
CA THR A 170 9.02 -10.77 8.61
C THR A 170 8.55 -10.17 7.28
N PHE A 171 9.44 -9.53 6.53
CA PHE A 171 9.11 -8.92 5.26
C PHE A 171 8.95 -9.96 4.14
N ASP A 172 7.74 -9.99 3.57
CA ASP A 172 7.44 -10.63 2.29
C ASP A 172 6.81 -9.57 1.38
N CYS A 173 7.31 -9.43 0.15
CA CYS A 173 6.79 -8.45 -0.81
C CYS A 173 5.37 -8.78 -1.28
N ARG A 174 5.00 -10.07 -1.33
CA ARG A 174 3.69 -10.53 -1.83
C ARG A 174 2.53 -10.15 -0.92
N ASN A 175 2.81 -9.94 0.35
CA ASN A 175 1.82 -9.56 1.36
C ASN A 175 1.59 -8.04 1.42
N ARG A 176 2.30 -7.25 0.61
CA ARG A 176 2.21 -5.80 0.66
C ARG A 176 1.05 -5.28 -0.19
N ASN A 177 0.41 -4.22 0.29
CA ASN A 177 -0.73 -3.60 -0.40
C ASN A 177 -0.37 -3.18 -1.83
N TRP A 178 0.82 -2.61 -2.05
CA TRP A 178 1.29 -2.25 -3.40
C TRP A 178 1.41 -3.46 -4.33
N TYR A 179 1.79 -4.62 -3.81
CA TYR A 179 1.89 -5.84 -4.61
C TYR A 179 0.50 -6.38 -4.92
N ILE A 180 -0.35 -6.51 -3.90
CA ILE A 180 -1.69 -7.11 -4.01
C ILE A 180 -2.60 -6.28 -4.91
N GLN A 181 -2.62 -4.96 -4.72
CA GLN A 181 -3.45 -4.06 -5.50
C GLN A 181 -3.00 -3.97 -6.97
N ALA A 182 -1.71 -4.16 -7.26
CA ALA A 182 -1.20 -4.20 -8.64
C ALA A 182 -1.45 -5.56 -9.30
N ALA A 183 -1.32 -6.64 -8.53
CA ALA A 183 -1.46 -8.01 -9.01
C ALA A 183 -2.93 -8.43 -9.22
N THR A 184 -3.87 -7.80 -8.53
CA THR A 184 -5.28 -8.19 -8.55
C THR A 184 -6.22 -7.00 -8.63
N SER A 185 -7.34 -7.15 -9.34
CA SER A 185 -8.41 -6.17 -9.34
C SER A 185 -9.26 -6.26 -8.06
N PRO A 186 -10.00 -5.20 -7.71
CA PRO A 186 -10.95 -5.20 -6.59
C PRO A 186 -11.91 -6.39 -6.63
N LYS A 187 -12.25 -6.91 -5.44
CA LYS A 187 -13.00 -8.17 -5.30
C LYS A 187 -14.05 -8.13 -4.19
N ASP A 188 -15.18 -8.80 -4.47
CA ASP A 188 -16.24 -9.11 -3.53
C ASP A 188 -16.06 -10.56 -3.05
N VAL A 189 -15.66 -10.74 -1.80
CA VAL A 189 -15.30 -12.03 -1.21
C VAL A 189 -16.29 -12.45 -0.13
N VAL A 190 -16.83 -13.66 -0.23
CA VAL A 190 -17.57 -14.30 0.87
C VAL A 190 -16.73 -15.44 1.42
N ILE A 191 -16.27 -15.29 2.66
CA ILE A 191 -15.53 -16.32 3.39
C ILE A 191 -16.54 -17.21 4.11
N VAL A 192 -16.50 -18.50 3.79
CA VAL A 192 -17.43 -19.52 4.29
C VAL A 192 -16.67 -20.47 5.19
N VAL A 193 -16.96 -20.46 6.48
CA VAL A 193 -16.19 -21.18 7.50
C VAL A 193 -17.00 -22.32 8.09
N ASP A 194 -16.45 -23.53 8.05
CA ASP A 194 -17.00 -24.69 8.72
C ASP A 194 -16.82 -24.58 10.24
N VAL A 195 -17.93 -24.62 10.99
CA VAL A 195 -17.94 -24.67 12.45
C VAL A 195 -18.57 -25.96 12.97
N SER A 196 -18.57 -27.02 12.18
CA SER A 196 -19.06 -28.34 12.58
C SER A 196 -18.18 -29.02 13.63
N GLY A 197 -18.75 -30.04 14.30
CA GLY A 197 -18.11 -30.82 15.35
C GLY A 197 -16.66 -31.27 15.06
N SER A 198 -16.36 -31.58 13.79
CA SER A 198 -15.06 -32.09 13.34
C SER A 198 -13.95 -31.04 13.37
N MET A 199 -14.31 -29.75 13.29
CA MET A 199 -13.35 -28.63 13.34
C MET A 199 -12.81 -28.35 14.74
N LYS A 200 -13.26 -29.08 15.78
CA LYS A 200 -12.86 -28.82 17.17
C LYS A 200 -11.35 -29.00 17.39
N GLY A 201 -10.74 -28.04 18.11
CA GLY A 201 -9.32 -28.08 18.49
C GLY A 201 -8.44 -27.39 17.46
N LEU A 202 -7.35 -28.06 17.04
CA LEU A 202 -6.33 -27.49 16.17
C LEU A 202 -6.87 -27.03 14.81
N ARG A 203 -7.87 -27.74 14.24
CA ARG A 203 -8.47 -27.40 12.94
C ARG A 203 -9.11 -26.01 12.96
N LEU A 204 -9.90 -25.70 13.98
CA LEU A 204 -10.48 -24.35 14.14
C LEU A 204 -9.40 -23.29 14.36
N THR A 205 -8.33 -23.58 15.11
CA THR A 205 -7.22 -22.62 15.27
C THR A 205 -6.54 -22.32 13.94
N ILE A 206 -6.29 -23.35 13.11
CA ILE A 206 -5.77 -23.17 11.76
C ILE A 206 -6.75 -22.36 10.93
N ALA A 207 -8.05 -22.67 10.97
CA ALA A 207 -9.08 -21.93 10.23
C ALA A 207 -9.12 -20.45 10.59
N LYS A 208 -9.07 -20.12 11.89
CA LYS A 208 -9.00 -18.73 12.36
C LYS A 208 -7.76 -18.02 11.84
N HIS A 209 -6.61 -18.71 11.86
CA HIS A 209 -5.38 -18.14 11.32
C HIS A 209 -5.47 -17.91 9.80
N THR A 210 -5.99 -18.88 9.04
CA THR A 210 -6.23 -18.75 7.59
C THR A 210 -7.16 -17.59 7.26
N ILE A 211 -8.24 -17.40 8.02
CA ILE A 211 -9.15 -16.26 7.82
C ILE A 211 -8.41 -14.94 8.06
N ASN A 212 -7.64 -14.83 9.15
CA ASN A 212 -6.88 -13.61 9.43
C ASN A 212 -5.84 -13.34 8.33
N THR A 213 -5.12 -14.35 7.85
CA THR A 213 -4.18 -14.21 6.73
C THR A 213 -4.89 -13.78 5.45
N ILE A 214 -6.07 -14.34 5.13
CA ILE A 214 -6.87 -13.88 3.97
C ILE A 214 -7.29 -12.42 4.16
N LEU A 215 -7.78 -12.04 5.35
CA LEU A 215 -8.20 -10.67 5.62
C LEU A 215 -7.05 -9.66 5.51
N ASP A 216 -5.83 -10.06 5.89
CA ASP A 216 -4.65 -9.22 5.73
C ASP A 216 -4.23 -9.05 4.25
N THR A 217 -4.76 -9.87 3.34
CA THR A 217 -4.57 -9.71 1.87
C THR A 217 -5.66 -8.89 1.18
N LEU A 218 -6.66 -8.41 1.91
CA LEU A 218 -7.73 -7.59 1.33
C LEU A 218 -7.39 -6.11 1.47
N GLY A 219 -7.49 -5.38 0.36
CA GLY A 219 -7.30 -3.93 0.33
C GLY A 219 -8.58 -3.16 0.67
N GLU A 220 -8.50 -1.84 0.71
CA GLU A 220 -9.62 -0.96 1.05
C GLU A 220 -10.74 -0.96 -0.01
N ASN A 221 -10.39 -1.28 -1.25
CA ASN A 221 -11.33 -1.41 -2.37
C ASN A 221 -12.01 -2.80 -2.42
N ASP A 222 -11.64 -3.71 -1.52
CA ASP A 222 -12.20 -5.05 -1.46
C ASP A 222 -13.34 -5.13 -0.45
N PHE A 223 -14.38 -5.87 -0.81
CA PHE A 223 -15.55 -6.03 0.04
C PHE A 223 -15.64 -7.48 0.54
N VAL A 224 -15.75 -7.67 1.85
CA VAL A 224 -15.75 -9.00 2.47
C VAL A 224 -16.93 -9.25 3.41
N ASN A 225 -17.52 -10.45 3.33
CA ASN A 225 -18.42 -11.00 4.35
C ASN A 225 -17.86 -12.32 4.88
N ILE A 226 -18.14 -12.62 6.14
CA ILE A 226 -17.76 -13.90 6.75
C ILE A 226 -19.03 -14.58 7.27
N ILE A 227 -19.29 -15.78 6.77
CA ILE A 227 -20.38 -16.64 7.22
C ILE A 227 -19.80 -17.91 7.84
N ALA A 228 -20.34 -18.30 8.98
CA ALA A 228 -20.05 -19.57 9.62
C ALA A 228 -21.22 -20.53 9.39
N TYR A 229 -20.94 -21.78 9.03
CA TYR A 229 -21.97 -22.78 8.79
C TYR A 229 -21.79 -24.04 9.63
N SER A 230 -22.93 -24.58 10.04
CA SER A 230 -23.07 -25.89 10.67
C SER A 230 -24.35 -26.53 10.12
N ASP A 231 -25.34 -26.79 10.97
CA ASP A 231 -26.70 -27.20 10.57
C ASP A 231 -27.53 -26.02 10.04
N TYR A 232 -27.13 -24.80 10.40
CA TYR A 232 -27.62 -23.52 9.88
C TYR A 232 -26.45 -22.57 9.57
N VAL A 233 -26.75 -21.48 8.84
CA VAL A 233 -25.79 -20.42 8.52
C VAL A 233 -25.93 -19.29 9.54
N ARG A 234 -24.81 -18.80 10.05
CA ARG A 234 -24.73 -17.67 10.97
C ARG A 234 -23.73 -16.64 10.44
N TYR A 235 -24.17 -15.39 10.40
CA TYR A 235 -23.28 -14.25 10.20
C TYR A 235 -22.40 -14.09 11.43
N VAL A 236 -21.08 -13.97 11.24
CA VAL A 236 -20.13 -13.81 12.34
C VAL A 236 -20.46 -12.55 13.14
N GLU A 237 -20.77 -11.46 12.43
CA GLU A 237 -21.24 -10.21 13.02
C GLU A 237 -22.74 -9.99 12.70
N PRO A 238 -23.63 -10.00 13.71
CA PRO A 238 -25.07 -9.80 13.51
C PRO A 238 -25.44 -8.43 12.94
N CYS A 239 -24.59 -7.41 13.10
CA CYS A 239 -24.83 -6.07 12.59
C CYS A 239 -24.64 -5.98 11.06
N PHE A 240 -23.85 -6.87 10.46
CA PHE A 240 -23.54 -6.90 9.02
C PHE A 240 -24.48 -7.80 8.20
N LYS A 241 -25.76 -7.92 8.58
CA LYS A 241 -26.75 -8.66 7.76
C LYS A 241 -26.85 -8.05 6.36
N GLY A 242 -26.13 -8.62 5.40
CA GLY A 242 -26.12 -8.20 4.00
C GLY A 242 -25.14 -7.08 3.64
N THR A 243 -24.25 -6.65 4.55
CA THR A 243 -23.24 -5.60 4.26
C THR A 243 -21.83 -6.17 4.36
N LEU A 244 -20.92 -5.69 3.51
CA LEU A 244 -19.52 -6.09 3.47
C LEU A 244 -18.69 -5.04 4.23
N HIS A 245 -18.09 -5.38 5.38
CA HIS A 245 -17.25 -4.45 6.14
C HIS A 245 -16.18 -5.16 6.99
N PHE A 246 -15.08 -4.44 7.25
CA PHE A 246 -13.83 -4.99 7.77
C PHE A 246 -13.81 -5.28 9.28
N LYS A 247 -13.11 -6.39 9.57
CA LYS A 247 -12.28 -6.68 10.74
C LYS A 247 -12.95 -6.52 12.11
N LEU A 248 -13.71 -7.53 12.57
CA LEU A 248 -13.89 -7.89 13.99
C LEU A 248 -14.55 -9.27 14.19
N LEU A 249 -14.10 -9.99 15.23
CA LEU A 249 -14.72 -11.17 15.89
C LEU A 249 -14.56 -12.58 15.27
N VAL A 250 -13.46 -12.89 14.57
CA VAL A 250 -13.12 -14.29 14.22
C VAL A 250 -12.85 -15.15 15.46
N ASP A 251 -12.39 -14.54 16.55
CA ASP A 251 -12.04 -15.24 17.79
C ASP A 251 -13.24 -15.86 18.52
N GLU A 252 -14.44 -15.35 18.31
CA GLU A 252 -15.68 -15.83 18.96
C GLU A 252 -16.34 -17.00 18.21
N LEU A 253 -15.72 -17.55 17.16
CA LEU A 253 -16.23 -18.74 16.49
C LEU A 253 -16.17 -19.96 17.43
N HIS A 254 -17.32 -20.60 17.62
CA HIS A 254 -17.50 -21.80 18.43
C HIS A 254 -18.11 -22.92 17.58
N VAL A 255 -17.62 -24.14 17.81
CA VAL A 255 -18.07 -25.34 17.10
C VAL A 255 -19.46 -25.77 17.57
N LYS A 256 -20.37 -26.03 16.62
CA LYS A 256 -21.72 -26.56 16.85
C LYS A 256 -22.19 -27.40 15.65
N GLY A 257 -22.99 -28.44 15.91
CA GLY A 257 -23.73 -29.17 14.88
C GLY A 257 -22.87 -29.96 13.87
N GLU A 258 -23.51 -30.31 12.76
CA GLU A 258 -22.94 -31.02 11.61
C GLU A 258 -22.86 -30.09 10.39
N GLY A 259 -21.78 -30.14 9.61
CA GLY A 259 -21.55 -29.21 8.52
C GLY A 259 -22.37 -29.51 7.26
N LYS A 260 -23.25 -28.59 6.86
CA LYS A 260 -24.02 -28.69 5.61
C LYS A 260 -23.61 -27.62 4.59
N VAL A 261 -22.65 -27.97 3.72
CA VAL A 261 -22.10 -27.08 2.67
C VAL A 261 -23.18 -26.52 1.74
N LYS A 262 -24.23 -27.31 1.41
CA LYS A 262 -25.35 -26.90 0.55
C LYS A 262 -26.01 -25.60 1.00
N ILE A 263 -26.26 -25.47 2.30
CA ILE A 263 -26.97 -24.31 2.87
C ILE A 263 -26.06 -23.07 2.85
N ALA A 264 -24.78 -23.28 3.17
CA ALA A 264 -23.77 -22.22 3.18
C ALA A 264 -23.54 -21.63 1.78
N MET A 265 -23.43 -22.48 0.77
CA MET A 265 -23.25 -22.04 -0.62
C MET A 265 -24.46 -21.26 -1.13
N LYS A 266 -25.67 -21.73 -0.85
CA LYS A 266 -26.91 -21.04 -1.25
C LYS A 266 -27.00 -19.63 -0.66
N GLU A 267 -26.65 -19.46 0.61
CA GLU A 267 -26.62 -18.14 1.23
C GLU A 267 -25.51 -17.26 0.66
N SER A 268 -24.33 -17.82 0.37
CA SER A 268 -23.20 -17.10 -0.23
C SER A 268 -23.56 -16.49 -1.59
N PHE A 269 -24.18 -17.29 -2.47
CA PHE A 269 -24.65 -16.80 -3.78
C PHE A 269 -25.73 -15.73 -3.65
N LYS A 270 -26.61 -15.86 -2.64
CA LYS A 270 -27.63 -14.85 -2.38
C LYS A 270 -27.01 -13.52 -1.98
N ILE A 271 -26.04 -13.52 -1.06
CA ILE A 271 -25.30 -12.31 -0.64
C ILE A 271 -24.64 -11.64 -1.86
N LEU A 272 -23.90 -12.40 -2.67
CA LEU A 272 -23.21 -11.86 -3.85
C LEU A 272 -24.19 -11.26 -4.88
N ASN A 273 -25.34 -11.90 -5.09
CA ASN A 273 -26.37 -11.39 -6.00
C ASN A 273 -27.07 -10.13 -5.47
N GLU A 274 -27.33 -10.06 -4.16
CA GLU A 274 -27.92 -8.86 -3.53
C GLU A 274 -26.99 -7.65 -3.63
N VAL A 275 -25.70 -7.85 -3.34
CA VAL A 275 -24.67 -6.81 -3.45
C VAL A 275 -24.51 -6.33 -4.89
N ALA A 276 -24.48 -7.26 -5.86
CA ALA A 276 -24.42 -6.92 -7.28
C ALA A 276 -25.65 -6.15 -7.76
N ALA A 277 -26.85 -6.49 -7.28
CA ALA A 277 -28.08 -5.80 -7.63
C ALA A 277 -28.17 -4.38 -7.05
N LEU A 278 -27.61 -4.17 -5.86
CA LEU A 278 -27.58 -2.87 -5.19
C LEU A 278 -26.45 -1.95 -5.70
N GLY A 279 -25.50 -2.48 -6.47
CA GLY A 279 -24.32 -1.74 -6.92
C GLY A 279 -23.41 -1.31 -5.75
N GLN A 280 -23.48 -2.02 -4.62
CA GLN A 280 -22.72 -1.72 -3.40
C GLN A 280 -21.39 -2.51 -3.33
N GLY A 281 -21.11 -3.37 -4.31
CA GLY A 281 -19.85 -4.11 -4.41
C GLY A 281 -18.88 -3.48 -5.41
N SER A 282 -17.72 -4.12 -5.55
CA SER A 282 -16.67 -3.73 -6.51
C SER A 282 -17.06 -3.90 -7.98
N LEU A 283 -18.15 -4.66 -8.27
CA LEU A 283 -18.63 -5.01 -9.61
C LEU A 283 -17.59 -5.71 -10.52
N CYS A 284 -16.44 -6.09 -9.96
CA CYS A 284 -15.33 -6.72 -10.67
C CYS A 284 -15.34 -8.23 -10.41
N ASN A 285 -14.48 -8.71 -9.51
CA ASN A 285 -14.33 -10.12 -9.23
C ASN A 285 -15.24 -10.56 -8.08
N GLN A 286 -15.99 -11.65 -8.27
CA GLN A 286 -16.75 -12.29 -7.21
C GLN A 286 -16.11 -13.63 -6.84
N ALA A 287 -15.84 -13.81 -5.55
CA ALA A 287 -15.19 -15.02 -5.04
C ALA A 287 -15.86 -15.55 -3.76
N ILE A 288 -15.93 -16.87 -3.66
CA ILE A 288 -16.31 -17.58 -2.45
C ILE A 288 -15.09 -18.35 -1.98
N MET A 289 -14.71 -18.18 -0.71
CA MET A 289 -13.60 -18.91 -0.09
C MET A 289 -14.15 -19.89 0.95
N LEU A 290 -14.19 -21.18 0.62
CA LEU A 290 -14.66 -22.24 1.50
C LEU A 290 -13.52 -22.80 2.35
N ILE A 291 -13.66 -22.70 3.66
CA ILE A 291 -12.71 -23.24 4.64
C ILE A 291 -13.39 -24.38 5.39
N THR A 292 -12.95 -25.62 5.17
CA THR A 292 -13.59 -26.83 5.73
C THR A 292 -12.58 -27.96 5.90
N ASP A 293 -12.89 -28.95 6.74
CA ASP A 293 -12.16 -30.23 6.81
C ASP A 293 -12.79 -31.33 5.93
N GLY A 294 -13.93 -31.06 5.27
CA GLY A 294 -14.52 -31.96 4.29
C GLY A 294 -15.91 -31.56 3.80
N ALA A 295 -16.30 -32.06 2.63
CA ALA A 295 -17.63 -31.82 2.05
C ALA A 295 -18.35 -33.15 1.76
N MET A 296 -19.59 -33.28 2.24
CA MET A 296 -20.50 -34.40 1.94
C MET A 296 -21.27 -34.14 0.63
N GLU A 297 -21.65 -35.21 -0.10
CA GLU A 297 -21.94 -35.23 -1.56
C GLU A 297 -23.16 -34.41 -2.09
N ASP A 298 -23.82 -33.56 -1.29
CA ASP A 298 -25.08 -32.88 -1.66
C ASP A 298 -24.91 -31.43 -2.19
N PHE A 299 -23.71 -31.02 -2.63
CA PHE A 299 -23.42 -29.65 -3.05
C PHE A 299 -23.57 -29.38 -4.56
N GLN A 300 -23.66 -30.41 -5.41
CA GLN A 300 -23.63 -30.26 -6.86
C GLN A 300 -24.82 -29.42 -7.39
N ASP A 301 -26.04 -29.71 -6.91
CA ASP A 301 -27.26 -29.00 -7.30
C ASP A 301 -27.16 -27.48 -7.16
N VAL A 302 -26.43 -26.98 -6.15
CA VAL A 302 -26.34 -25.55 -5.87
C VAL A 302 -25.53 -24.83 -6.94
N PHE A 303 -24.45 -25.45 -7.43
CA PHE A 303 -23.62 -24.86 -8.47
C PHE A 303 -24.33 -24.89 -9.83
N GLU A 304 -25.13 -25.91 -10.09
CA GLU A 304 -25.99 -26.00 -11.27
C GLU A 304 -27.08 -24.91 -11.27
N GLU A 305 -27.69 -24.62 -10.12
CA GLU A 305 -28.75 -23.61 -9.98
C GLU A 305 -28.21 -22.17 -10.04
N PHE A 306 -27.09 -21.88 -9.36
CA PHE A 306 -26.65 -20.50 -9.12
C PHE A 306 -25.47 -20.01 -9.99
N ASN A 307 -24.56 -20.90 -10.42
CA ASN A 307 -23.31 -20.46 -11.07
C ASN A 307 -23.16 -20.96 -12.52
N TRP A 308 -23.82 -22.06 -12.90
CA TRP A 308 -23.70 -22.60 -14.25
C TRP A 308 -24.76 -22.04 -15.20
N PRO A 309 -24.44 -21.85 -16.50
CA PRO A 309 -23.22 -22.28 -17.20
C PRO A 309 -22.07 -21.25 -17.21
N GLU A 310 -22.33 -19.99 -16.82
CA GLU A 310 -21.38 -18.88 -17.05
C GLU A 310 -20.17 -18.90 -16.11
N ARG A 311 -20.32 -19.48 -14.90
CA ARG A 311 -19.28 -19.59 -13.88
C ARG A 311 -18.65 -18.23 -13.57
N ARG A 312 -19.50 -17.26 -13.22
CA ARG A 312 -19.09 -15.89 -12.89
C ARG A 312 -18.36 -15.85 -11.56
N VAL A 313 -18.88 -16.58 -10.57
CA VAL A 313 -18.30 -16.62 -9.21
C VAL A 313 -17.22 -17.69 -9.17
N ARG A 314 -16.04 -17.29 -8.68
CA ARG A 314 -14.91 -18.21 -8.47
C ARG A 314 -14.98 -18.83 -7.07
N VAL A 315 -14.70 -20.11 -6.95
CA VAL A 315 -14.77 -20.81 -5.66
C VAL A 315 -13.40 -21.37 -5.29
N PHE A 316 -12.81 -20.80 -4.25
CA PHE A 316 -11.55 -21.26 -3.66
C PHE A 316 -11.86 -22.17 -2.48
N THR A 317 -11.14 -23.28 -2.36
CA THR A 317 -11.36 -24.25 -1.29
C THR A 317 -10.07 -24.51 -0.52
N TYR A 318 -10.17 -24.36 0.80
CA TYR A 318 -9.11 -24.58 1.77
C TYR A 318 -9.47 -25.81 2.61
N LEU A 319 -8.79 -26.92 2.36
CA LEU A 319 -8.97 -28.15 3.14
C LEU A 319 -8.07 -28.09 4.39
N ILE A 320 -8.69 -28.08 5.57
CA ILE A 320 -7.97 -28.00 6.84
C ILE A 320 -7.83 -29.36 7.49
N GLY A 321 -6.60 -29.68 7.90
CA GLY A 321 -6.28 -30.84 8.72
C GLY A 321 -5.35 -31.81 8.01
N ARG A 322 -4.86 -32.80 8.75
CA ARG A 322 -3.89 -33.79 8.22
C ARG A 322 -4.54 -34.89 7.39
N GLU A 323 -5.85 -35.05 7.51
CA GLU A 323 -6.62 -36.09 6.84
C GLU A 323 -7.08 -35.56 5.47
N MET A 324 -6.84 -36.33 4.41
CA MET A 324 -7.23 -35.99 3.03
C MET A 324 -8.46 -36.77 2.55
N THR A 325 -9.25 -37.36 3.47
CA THR A 325 -10.34 -38.27 3.13
C THR A 325 -11.42 -37.65 2.25
N PHE A 326 -11.61 -36.33 2.34
CA PHE A 326 -12.60 -35.58 1.57
C PHE A 326 -11.98 -34.65 0.52
N ALA A 327 -10.70 -34.83 0.20
CA ALA A 327 -9.97 -33.96 -0.72
C ALA A 327 -10.59 -33.95 -2.13
N ASP A 328 -11.04 -35.09 -2.64
CA ASP A 328 -11.60 -35.20 -3.99
C ASP A 328 -12.87 -34.34 -4.15
N ASN A 329 -13.76 -34.34 -3.16
CA ASN A 329 -14.99 -33.54 -3.17
C ASN A 329 -14.68 -32.04 -3.12
N VAL A 330 -13.76 -31.64 -2.24
CA VAL A 330 -13.38 -30.23 -2.06
C VAL A 330 -12.59 -29.69 -3.25
N LYS A 331 -11.76 -30.55 -3.87
CA LYS A 331 -11.04 -30.26 -5.12
C LYS A 331 -11.99 -30.13 -6.30
N TRP A 332 -13.00 -30.99 -6.39
CA TRP A 332 -14.04 -30.92 -7.43
C TRP A 332 -14.77 -29.57 -7.42
N ILE A 333 -15.09 -29.05 -6.22
CA ILE A 333 -15.75 -27.74 -6.06
C ILE A 333 -14.89 -26.62 -6.66
N ALA A 334 -13.60 -26.58 -6.36
CA ALA A 334 -12.71 -25.55 -6.87
C ALA A 334 -12.49 -25.67 -8.39
N CYS A 335 -12.18 -26.87 -8.89
CA CYS A 335 -11.87 -27.09 -10.30
C CYS A 335 -13.05 -26.73 -11.23
N ASN A 336 -14.29 -27.04 -10.84
CA ASN A 336 -15.46 -26.76 -11.68
C ASN A 336 -15.91 -25.30 -11.67
N ASN A 337 -15.47 -24.51 -10.69
CA ASN A 337 -15.84 -23.11 -10.54
C ASN A 337 -14.65 -22.16 -10.78
N LYS A 338 -13.68 -22.55 -11.63
CA LYS A 338 -12.52 -21.72 -12.01
C LYS A 338 -11.73 -21.14 -10.82
N GLY A 339 -11.69 -21.86 -9.70
CA GLY A 339 -10.94 -21.47 -8.51
C GLY A 339 -9.69 -22.30 -8.30
N TYR A 340 -9.24 -22.37 -7.05
CA TYR A 340 -8.03 -23.11 -6.65
C TYR A 340 -8.28 -23.93 -5.38
N TYR A 341 -7.65 -25.09 -5.32
CA TYR A 341 -7.71 -26.00 -4.17
C TYR A 341 -6.38 -25.94 -3.43
N THR A 342 -6.44 -25.74 -2.12
CA THR A 342 -5.28 -25.72 -1.24
C THR A 342 -5.49 -26.65 -0.05
N HIS A 343 -4.41 -27.28 0.39
CA HIS A 343 -4.40 -28.14 1.56
C HIS A 343 -3.54 -27.51 2.65
N VAL A 344 -4.15 -27.23 3.80
CA VAL A 344 -3.51 -26.55 4.92
C VAL A 344 -3.44 -27.51 6.10
N SER A 345 -2.23 -28.00 6.37
CA SER A 345 -1.99 -29.01 7.39
C SER A 345 -1.46 -28.43 8.70
N THR A 346 -0.65 -27.37 8.60
CA THR A 346 -0.04 -26.67 9.73
C THR A 346 -0.30 -25.16 9.68
N LEU A 347 0.03 -24.46 10.78
CA LEU A 347 -0.04 -23.00 10.83
C LEU A 347 1.02 -22.32 9.95
N ALA A 348 2.18 -22.96 9.73
CA ALA A 348 3.24 -22.41 8.91
C ALA A 348 2.86 -22.43 7.42
N ASP A 349 2.14 -23.48 6.99
CA ASP A 349 1.70 -23.64 5.59
C ASP A 349 0.66 -22.57 5.18
N VAL A 350 0.02 -21.88 6.13
CA VAL A 350 -1.09 -20.96 5.86
C VAL A 350 -0.63 -19.80 4.98
N GLN A 351 0.51 -19.19 5.28
CA GLN A 351 0.95 -17.97 4.60
C GLN A 351 1.20 -18.21 3.11
N GLU A 352 1.90 -19.28 2.77
CA GLU A 352 2.24 -19.60 1.38
C GLU A 352 1.00 -20.04 0.58
N ASN A 353 0.16 -20.92 1.16
CA ASN A 353 -1.01 -21.44 0.46
C ASN A 353 -2.10 -20.40 0.22
N VAL A 354 -2.25 -19.40 1.09
CA VAL A 354 -3.23 -18.33 0.88
C VAL A 354 -2.80 -17.43 -0.28
N MET A 355 -1.51 -17.20 -0.52
CA MET A 355 -1.08 -16.28 -1.58
C MET A 355 -1.36 -16.80 -3.00
N GLU A 356 -1.50 -18.11 -3.18
CA GLU A 356 -1.79 -18.75 -4.47
C GLU A 356 -3.09 -18.27 -5.13
N TYR A 357 -4.10 -17.87 -4.36
CA TYR A 357 -5.35 -17.39 -4.96
C TYR A 357 -5.14 -16.09 -5.76
N LEU A 358 -4.16 -15.26 -5.38
CA LEU A 358 -3.83 -14.01 -6.08
C LEU A 358 -3.37 -14.31 -7.51
N HIS A 359 -2.55 -15.35 -7.70
CA HIS A 359 -2.12 -15.77 -9.04
C HIS A 359 -3.32 -16.15 -9.92
N VAL A 360 -4.31 -16.85 -9.38
CA VAL A 360 -5.52 -17.21 -10.14
C VAL A 360 -6.36 -15.98 -10.49
N LEU A 361 -6.49 -15.01 -9.58
CA LEU A 361 -7.22 -13.77 -9.80
C LEU A 361 -6.52 -12.84 -10.81
N SER A 362 -5.19 -12.88 -10.91
CA SER A 362 -4.41 -12.08 -11.87
C SER A 362 -4.59 -12.49 -13.34
N ARG A 363 -4.91 -13.77 -13.61
CA ARG A 363 -4.93 -14.33 -14.99
C ARG A 363 -5.74 -13.52 -16.03
N PRO A 364 -6.96 -13.03 -15.75
CA PRO A 364 -7.71 -12.24 -16.73
C PRO A 364 -7.05 -10.91 -17.07
N MET A 365 -6.41 -10.27 -16.09
CA MET A 365 -5.67 -9.01 -16.32
C MET A 365 -4.50 -9.26 -17.27
N VAL A 366 -3.78 -10.38 -17.06
CA VAL A 366 -2.68 -10.79 -17.94
C VAL A 366 -3.16 -11.02 -19.38
N ILE A 367 -4.30 -11.72 -19.55
CA ILE A 367 -4.85 -12.03 -20.87
C ILE A 367 -5.27 -10.76 -21.61
N ASN A 368 -5.87 -9.80 -20.90
CA ASN A 368 -6.29 -8.53 -21.48
C ASN A 368 -5.12 -7.58 -21.77
N HIS A 369 -3.90 -7.90 -21.32
CA HIS A 369 -2.73 -7.02 -21.38
C HIS A 369 -3.01 -5.64 -20.76
N ASP A 370 -3.80 -5.62 -19.68
CA ASP A 370 -4.05 -4.39 -18.93
C ASP A 370 -2.90 -4.14 -17.96
N HIS A 371 -2.07 -3.16 -18.32
CA HIS A 371 -1.00 -2.64 -17.47
C HIS A 371 -1.47 -1.43 -16.68
N ASP A 372 -2.47 -1.65 -15.83
CA ASP A 372 -2.98 -0.58 -14.97
C ASP A 372 -1.93 -0.18 -13.94
N ILE A 373 -1.65 1.12 -13.91
CA ILE A 373 -0.83 1.71 -12.86
C ILE A 373 -1.72 2.02 -11.68
N ILE A 374 -1.31 1.50 -10.53
CA ILE A 374 -2.01 1.71 -9.28
C ILE A 374 -1.20 2.62 -8.34
N TRP A 375 -1.91 3.37 -7.52
CA TRP A 375 -1.35 4.16 -6.44
C TRP A 375 -1.90 3.66 -5.12
N THR A 376 -1.01 3.39 -4.17
CA THR A 376 -1.44 2.95 -2.84
C THR A 376 -1.83 4.12 -1.96
N GLU A 377 -2.65 3.83 -0.96
CA GLU A 377 -2.85 4.68 0.20
C GLU A 377 -1.53 4.97 0.95
N ALA A 378 -1.58 5.93 1.88
CA ALA A 378 -0.45 6.30 2.69
C ALA A 378 -0.10 5.18 3.68
N TYR A 379 1.11 4.65 3.57
CA TYR A 379 1.62 3.65 4.50
C TYR A 379 3.00 4.03 5.01
N MET A 380 3.43 3.33 6.06
CA MET A 380 4.76 3.45 6.65
C MET A 380 5.55 2.20 6.33
N ASP A 381 6.73 2.35 5.72
CA ASP A 381 7.59 1.21 5.43
C ASP A 381 8.25 0.67 6.71
N SER A 382 7.90 -0.56 7.04
CA SER A 382 8.44 -1.37 8.14
C SER A 382 9.97 -1.47 8.18
N VAL A 383 10.66 -1.41 7.03
CA VAL A 383 12.11 -1.65 6.94
C VAL A 383 12.90 -0.48 7.56
N LEU A 384 12.36 0.73 7.49
CA LEU A 384 13.03 1.95 7.94
C LEU A 384 12.92 2.19 9.47
N PHE A 385 12.02 1.48 10.17
CA PHE A 385 11.76 1.70 11.60
C PHE A 385 12.89 1.26 12.54
N ASN A 386 13.76 0.35 12.11
CA ASN A 386 14.89 -0.09 12.94
C ASN A 386 16.06 0.91 12.93
N THR A 387 15.99 1.97 12.11
CA THR A 387 16.97 3.06 12.09
C THR A 387 16.39 4.34 12.69
N GLN A 388 17.15 5.03 13.54
CA GLN A 388 16.73 6.19 14.35
C GLN A 388 16.30 7.45 13.56
N ALA A 389 16.02 7.36 12.26
CA ALA A 389 15.51 8.46 11.45
C ALA A 389 13.98 8.58 11.63
N GLN A 390 13.59 9.21 12.74
CA GLN A 390 12.20 9.45 13.17
C GLN A 390 11.36 10.38 12.25
N SER A 391 11.58 10.43 10.92
CA SER A 391 10.83 11.38 10.08
C SER A 391 10.53 11.01 8.61
N LEU A 392 10.63 9.75 8.19
CA LEU A 392 9.97 9.29 6.95
C LEU A 392 8.57 8.79 7.32
N LEU A 393 7.69 9.74 7.62
CA LEU A 393 6.44 9.49 8.35
C LEU A 393 5.38 8.73 7.54
N LEU A 394 5.29 8.93 6.22
CA LEU A 394 4.29 8.29 5.35
C LEU A 394 4.79 8.35 3.89
N MET A 395 4.51 7.31 3.13
CA MET A 395 4.80 7.20 1.70
C MET A 395 3.60 6.65 0.95
N THR A 396 3.54 6.95 -0.34
CA THR A 396 2.66 6.28 -1.30
C THR A 396 3.54 5.61 -2.35
N SER A 397 3.09 4.49 -2.90
CA SER A 397 3.80 3.78 -3.95
C SER A 397 2.99 3.77 -5.22
N VAL A 398 3.70 3.93 -6.33
CA VAL A 398 3.17 3.62 -7.65
C VAL A 398 3.67 2.25 -8.06
N ALA A 399 2.75 1.37 -8.43
CA ALA A 399 3.06 -0.01 -8.78
C ALA A 399 2.42 -0.42 -10.10
N MET A 400 3.08 -1.34 -10.80
CA MET A 400 2.64 -1.88 -12.08
C MET A 400 2.98 -3.38 -12.15
N PRO A 401 2.02 -4.23 -12.55
CA PRO A 401 2.27 -5.65 -12.70
C PRO A 401 3.19 -5.95 -13.89
N VAL A 402 3.98 -7.02 -13.77
CA VAL A 402 4.90 -7.50 -14.81
C VAL A 402 4.44 -8.87 -15.28
N PHE A 403 4.20 -9.01 -16.58
CA PHE A 403 3.67 -10.23 -17.16
C PHE A 403 4.68 -10.94 -18.06
N SER A 404 4.60 -12.27 -18.14
CA SER A 404 5.43 -13.02 -19.08
C SER A 404 4.92 -12.83 -20.51
N LYS A 405 5.79 -12.38 -21.41
CA LYS A 405 5.52 -12.19 -22.85
C LYS A 405 5.77 -13.44 -23.70
N LYS A 406 6.17 -14.57 -23.10
CA LYS A 406 6.54 -15.79 -23.83
C LYS A 406 5.31 -16.42 -24.50
N GLU A 407 5.44 -16.80 -25.77
CA GLU A 407 4.30 -17.36 -26.55
C GLU A 407 3.65 -18.58 -25.87
N GLU A 408 4.45 -19.39 -25.19
CA GLU A 408 4.00 -20.59 -24.46
C GLU A 408 3.17 -20.28 -23.19
N THR A 409 3.42 -19.14 -22.56
CA THR A 409 2.81 -18.75 -21.27
C THR A 409 1.68 -17.72 -21.44
N LEU A 410 1.52 -17.14 -22.64
CA LEU A 410 0.45 -16.19 -22.96
C LEU A 410 -0.94 -16.73 -22.62
N SER A 411 -1.22 -18.02 -22.89
CA SER A 411 -2.54 -18.61 -22.57
C SER A 411 -2.75 -18.89 -21.08
N HIS A 412 -1.66 -19.00 -20.32
CA HIS A 412 -1.69 -19.30 -18.89
C HIS A 412 -1.78 -18.03 -18.02
N GLY A 413 -1.40 -16.88 -18.57
CA GLY A 413 -1.50 -15.58 -17.90
C GLY A 413 -0.62 -15.51 -16.65
N ILE A 414 0.68 -15.68 -16.82
CA ILE A 414 1.64 -15.75 -15.70
C ILE A 414 2.08 -14.35 -15.27
N LEU A 415 1.84 -14.03 -14.00
CA LEU A 415 2.40 -12.87 -13.31
C LEU A 415 3.84 -13.20 -12.86
N LEU A 416 4.83 -12.46 -13.36
CA LEU A 416 6.23 -12.59 -12.94
C LEU A 416 6.49 -11.90 -11.61
N GLY A 417 5.78 -10.80 -11.36
CA GLY A 417 5.94 -9.97 -10.19
C GLY A 417 5.32 -8.59 -10.38
N VAL A 418 5.68 -7.66 -9.49
CA VAL A 418 5.23 -6.27 -9.50
C VAL A 418 6.45 -5.37 -9.34
N VAL A 419 6.56 -4.37 -10.20
CA VAL A 419 7.53 -3.28 -10.04
C VAL A 419 6.87 -2.11 -9.35
N GLY A 420 7.64 -1.38 -8.54
CA GLY A 420 7.14 -0.17 -7.90
C GLY A 420 8.23 0.83 -7.55
N THR A 421 7.80 2.06 -7.31
CA THR A 421 8.65 3.09 -6.70
C THR A 421 7.88 3.87 -5.64
N ASP A 422 8.59 4.25 -4.59
CA ASP A 422 8.00 4.99 -3.48
C ASP A 422 8.15 6.49 -3.69
N VAL A 423 7.12 7.21 -3.25
CA VAL A 423 7.08 8.66 -3.20
C VAL A 423 6.86 9.07 -1.75
N ALA A 424 7.86 9.75 -1.18
CA ALA A 424 7.73 10.28 0.16
C ALA A 424 6.70 11.43 0.15
N LEU A 425 5.65 11.34 0.97
CA LEU A 425 4.61 12.37 1.01
C LEU A 425 5.16 13.74 1.43
N ARG A 426 6.27 13.75 2.18
CA ARG A 426 7.00 14.97 2.52
C ARG A 426 7.52 15.71 1.28
N GLU A 427 7.98 15.00 0.26
CA GLU A 427 8.48 15.60 -0.98
C GLU A 427 7.34 16.19 -1.81
N LEU A 428 6.19 15.52 -1.85
CA LEU A 428 4.99 16.09 -2.47
C LEU A 428 4.55 17.36 -1.75
N MET A 429 4.48 17.34 -0.41
CA MET A 429 4.08 18.52 0.36
C MET A 429 5.10 19.67 0.31
N ARG A 430 6.35 19.45 -0.13
CA ARG A 430 7.30 20.53 -0.40
C ARG A 430 6.88 21.40 -1.59
N LEU A 431 6.12 20.84 -2.55
CA LEU A 431 5.57 21.59 -3.68
C LEU A 431 4.45 22.55 -3.26
N ALA A 432 3.76 22.27 -2.16
CA ALA A 432 2.75 23.13 -1.55
C ALA A 432 3.24 23.71 -0.21
N PRO A 433 4.23 24.63 -0.21
CA PRO A 433 4.87 25.07 1.02
C PRO A 433 3.98 26.00 1.84
N ARG A 434 4.01 25.81 3.17
CA ARG A 434 3.19 26.58 4.13
C ARG A 434 3.44 28.08 4.09
N TYR A 435 4.67 28.53 3.79
CA TYR A 435 4.97 29.96 3.73
C TYR A 435 4.20 30.70 2.62
N LYS A 436 3.75 30.01 1.57
CA LYS A 436 2.89 30.60 0.52
C LYS A 436 1.41 30.64 0.92
N LEU A 437 0.99 29.82 1.89
CA LEU A 437 -0.40 29.70 2.35
C LEU A 437 -0.69 30.56 3.60
N GLY A 438 0.35 30.99 4.31
CA GLY A 438 0.24 31.79 5.53
C GLY A 438 0.26 30.93 6.81
N VAL A 439 0.17 31.59 7.97
CA VAL A 439 0.41 30.95 9.29
C VAL A 439 -0.62 29.87 9.61
N HIS A 440 -1.88 30.10 9.25
CA HIS A 440 -2.98 29.17 9.46
C HIS A 440 -3.34 28.37 8.20
N GLY A 441 -2.72 28.68 7.07
CA GLY A 441 -2.97 28.00 5.81
C GLY A 441 -2.18 26.70 5.69
N TYR A 442 -2.81 25.69 5.10
CA TYR A 442 -2.18 24.38 4.90
C TYR A 442 -2.72 23.72 3.63
N GLY A 443 -1.88 22.88 3.02
CA GLY A 443 -2.27 21.96 1.97
C GLY A 443 -2.53 20.57 2.55
N TYR A 444 -3.44 19.83 1.93
CA TYR A 444 -3.74 18.46 2.26
C TYR A 444 -4.07 17.66 0.99
N LEU A 445 -3.84 16.35 1.06
CA LEU A 445 -4.04 15.42 -0.05
C LEU A 445 -4.99 14.31 0.39
N ILE A 446 -5.94 13.98 -0.48
CA ILE A 446 -6.86 12.87 -0.27
C ILE A 446 -6.85 11.91 -1.46
N THR A 447 -7.28 10.67 -1.21
CA THR A 447 -7.56 9.66 -2.24
C THR A 447 -9.00 9.78 -2.77
N ASN A 448 -9.29 9.07 -3.85
CA ASN A 448 -10.63 8.88 -4.40
C ASN A 448 -11.62 8.14 -3.47
N ASN A 449 -11.15 7.61 -2.33
CA ASN A 449 -12.01 7.04 -1.28
C ASN A 449 -12.28 8.03 -0.13
N GLY A 450 -11.63 9.20 -0.13
CA GLY A 450 -11.72 10.20 0.94
C GLY A 450 -10.68 10.02 2.05
N TYR A 451 -9.78 9.04 1.94
CA TYR A 451 -8.70 8.85 2.89
C TYR A 451 -7.62 9.90 2.74
N ILE A 452 -7.10 10.34 3.87
CA ILE A 452 -6.06 11.36 3.92
C ILE A 452 -4.71 10.73 3.64
N LEU A 453 -4.01 11.25 2.63
CA LEU A 453 -2.59 10.96 2.43
C LEU A 453 -1.74 11.82 3.37
N SER A 454 -1.98 13.13 3.35
CA SER A 454 -1.23 14.10 4.12
C SER A 454 -2.15 15.20 4.61
N HIS A 455 -2.14 15.44 5.92
CA HIS A 455 -2.87 16.52 6.58
C HIS A 455 -2.13 16.94 7.87
N PRO A 456 -2.10 18.23 8.24
CA PRO A 456 -1.43 18.69 9.46
C PRO A 456 -1.90 17.99 10.75
N ASP A 457 -3.20 17.72 10.85
CA ASP A 457 -3.82 17.04 11.99
C ASP A 457 -3.76 15.51 11.93
N LEU A 458 -3.23 14.92 10.85
CA LEU A 458 -3.04 13.48 10.78
C LEU A 458 -1.95 13.06 11.75
N ARG A 459 -2.33 12.25 12.76
CA ARG A 459 -1.42 11.74 13.79
C ARG A 459 -1.30 10.22 13.68
N PRO A 460 -0.38 9.70 12.84
CA PRO A 460 -0.28 8.27 12.56
C PRO A 460 0.35 7.48 13.73
N LEU A 461 1.11 8.15 14.60
CA LEU A 461 1.84 7.51 15.71
C LEU A 461 1.17 7.74 17.06
N TYR A 462 1.23 6.75 17.95
CA TYR A 462 0.94 6.87 19.38
C TYR A 462 2.16 6.49 20.22
N LYS A 463 2.28 7.08 21.41
CA LYS A 463 3.35 6.76 22.36
C LYS A 463 2.91 5.62 23.26
N GLU A 464 3.58 4.47 23.16
CA GLU A 464 3.45 3.37 24.12
C GLU A 464 4.74 3.28 24.94
N GLY A 465 4.73 3.86 26.15
CA GLY A 465 5.95 3.97 26.97
C GLY A 465 7.01 4.87 26.33
N LYS A 466 8.20 4.31 26.04
CA LYS A 466 9.31 5.03 25.35
C LYS A 466 9.32 4.84 23.83
N THR A 467 8.50 3.93 23.31
CA THR A 467 8.45 3.59 21.88
C THR A 467 7.25 4.25 21.20
N LEU A 468 7.48 4.87 20.05
CA LEU A 468 6.41 5.31 19.15
C LEU A 468 5.96 4.11 18.33
N LYS A 469 4.66 3.82 18.33
CA LYS A 469 4.05 2.79 17.49
C LYS A 469 3.01 3.39 16.56
N PRO A 470 2.82 2.84 15.35
CA PRO A 470 1.73 3.24 14.48
C PRO A 470 0.39 2.89 15.12
N LYS A 471 -0.59 3.80 15.02
CA LYS A 471 -1.96 3.53 15.46
C LYS A 471 -2.59 2.45 14.57
N PRO A 472 -3.46 1.60 15.12
CA PRO A 472 -4.30 0.75 14.28
C PRO A 472 -5.06 1.60 13.26
N ASN A 473 -5.12 1.17 12.00
CA ASN A 473 -5.87 1.80 10.91
C ASN A 473 -5.48 3.27 10.63
N TYR A 474 -4.21 3.64 10.83
CA TYR A 474 -3.73 5.01 10.54
C TYR A 474 -3.83 5.40 9.06
N ASN A 475 -3.86 4.41 8.16
CA ASN A 475 -3.92 4.56 6.71
C ASN A 475 -5.35 4.81 6.19
N SER A 476 -6.38 4.51 6.98
CA SER A 476 -7.78 4.60 6.58
C SER A 476 -8.52 5.76 7.28
N VAL A 477 -7.81 6.83 7.65
CA VAL A 477 -8.41 8.02 8.29
C VAL A 477 -9.09 8.87 7.21
N ASP A 478 -10.40 9.06 7.31
CA ASP A 478 -11.19 9.85 6.36
C ASP A 478 -11.07 11.36 6.66
N LEU A 479 -11.19 12.19 5.63
CA LEU A 479 -11.31 13.65 5.73
C LEU A 479 -12.39 14.09 6.72
N ALA A 480 -13.53 13.39 6.77
CA ALA A 480 -14.64 13.71 7.68
C ALA A 480 -14.26 13.57 9.18
N GLU A 481 -13.26 12.73 9.50
CA GLU A 481 -12.80 12.55 10.88
C GLU A 481 -11.83 13.66 11.34
N VAL A 482 -11.31 14.43 10.39
CA VAL A 482 -10.32 15.49 10.65
C VAL A 482 -10.92 16.87 10.47
N GLU A 483 -11.77 17.07 9.46
CA GLU A 483 -12.46 18.32 9.16
C GLU A 483 -13.91 18.28 9.69
N TRP A 484 -14.05 18.27 11.02
CA TRP A 484 -15.32 18.11 11.75
C TRP A 484 -16.41 19.14 11.41
N GLU A 485 -16.03 20.28 10.83
CA GLU A 485 -16.94 21.38 10.52
C GLU A 485 -17.68 21.17 9.18
N ASP A 486 -17.21 20.26 8.31
CA ASP A 486 -17.93 19.85 7.09
C ASP A 486 -19.05 18.84 7.41
N THR A 487 -20.02 19.27 8.21
CA THR A 487 -21.14 18.43 8.69
C THR A 487 -22.03 17.86 7.58
N GLU A 488 -22.05 18.47 6.40
CA GLU A 488 -22.81 18.00 5.23
C GLU A 488 -21.95 17.18 4.24
N GLU A 489 -20.69 16.90 4.58
CA GLU A 489 -19.70 16.20 3.74
C GLU A 489 -19.61 16.75 2.30
N LYS A 490 -19.85 18.05 2.13
CA LYS A 490 -19.86 18.70 0.81
C LYS A 490 -18.46 18.76 0.23
N LEU A 491 -17.48 19.13 1.05
CA LEU A 491 -16.08 19.21 0.65
C LEU A 491 -15.56 17.83 0.30
N ARG A 492 -15.79 16.86 1.21
CA ARG A 492 -15.41 15.46 1.01
C ARG A 492 -15.98 14.90 -0.28
N THR A 493 -17.30 15.04 -0.49
CA THR A 493 -17.98 14.49 -1.68
C THR A 493 -17.47 15.12 -2.97
N ALA A 494 -17.24 16.43 -2.99
CA ALA A 494 -16.75 17.12 -4.18
C ALA A 494 -15.32 16.68 -4.55
N MET A 495 -14.43 16.58 -3.55
CA MET A 495 -13.04 16.17 -3.78
C MET A 495 -12.93 14.68 -4.17
N VAL A 496 -13.76 13.80 -3.59
CA VAL A 496 -13.84 12.37 -3.96
C VAL A 496 -14.33 12.18 -5.40
N LYS A 497 -15.26 13.04 -5.86
CA LYS A 497 -15.71 13.04 -7.26
C LYS A 497 -14.72 13.65 -8.25
N GLY A 498 -13.61 14.21 -7.77
CA GLY A 498 -12.62 14.91 -8.59
C GLY A 498 -13.13 16.24 -9.15
N GLU A 499 -14.07 16.89 -8.47
CA GLU A 499 -14.55 18.22 -8.85
C GLU A 499 -13.53 19.29 -8.43
N THR A 500 -13.47 20.40 -9.18
CA THR A 500 -12.67 21.58 -8.81
C THR A 500 -13.61 22.67 -8.32
N GLY A 501 -13.29 23.27 -7.17
CA GLY A 501 -14.16 24.28 -6.60
C GLY A 501 -13.63 24.93 -5.33
N THR A 502 -14.49 25.74 -4.73
CA THR A 502 -14.19 26.53 -3.53
C THR A 502 -15.30 26.41 -2.50
N LEU A 503 -14.96 26.36 -1.22
CA LEU A 503 -15.92 26.31 -0.12
C LEU A 503 -15.43 27.16 1.07
N SER A 504 -16.30 27.96 1.66
CA SER A 504 -15.97 28.71 2.89
C SER A 504 -16.62 28.05 4.10
N LEU A 505 -15.83 27.74 5.11
CA LEU A 505 -16.30 27.17 6.39
C LEU A 505 -15.82 28.01 7.57
N ASP A 506 -16.65 28.10 8.60
CA ASP A 506 -16.28 28.74 9.86
C ASP A 506 -15.70 27.66 10.79
N VAL A 507 -14.38 27.71 11.03
CA VAL A 507 -13.62 26.63 11.66
C VAL A 507 -13.14 27.02 13.07
N ARG A 508 -13.18 26.06 13.99
CA ARG A 508 -12.65 26.21 15.35
C ARG A 508 -11.32 25.49 15.47
N THR A 509 -10.23 26.25 15.50
CA THR A 509 -8.89 25.67 15.69
C THR A 509 -8.43 25.79 17.14
N SER A 510 -7.65 24.81 17.59
CA SER A 510 -7.05 24.82 18.92
C SER A 510 -5.61 25.30 18.85
N VAL A 511 -5.26 26.30 19.67
CA VAL A 511 -3.91 26.87 19.77
C VAL A 511 -3.31 26.47 21.13
N ASP A 512 -1.97 26.52 21.24
CA ASP A 512 -1.24 26.18 22.46
C ASP A 512 -1.56 24.76 22.97
N LYS A 513 -1.47 23.76 22.07
CA LYS A 513 -1.71 22.33 22.37
C LYS A 513 -3.10 22.05 22.99
N GLY A 514 -4.13 22.76 22.53
CA GLY A 514 -5.51 22.54 22.97
C GLY A 514 -5.94 23.40 24.16
N THR A 515 -5.14 24.37 24.59
CA THR A 515 -5.49 25.23 25.75
C THR A 515 -6.30 26.46 25.37
N ARG A 516 -6.27 26.90 24.11
CA ARG A 516 -7.04 28.04 23.61
C ARG A 516 -7.79 27.65 22.33
N VAL A 517 -8.97 28.25 22.12
CA VAL A 517 -9.76 28.07 20.91
C VAL A 517 -9.77 29.39 20.14
N MET A 518 -9.49 29.32 18.85
CA MET A 518 -9.62 30.42 17.91
C MET A 518 -10.72 30.12 16.90
N PHE A 519 -11.52 31.15 16.61
CA PHE A 519 -12.54 31.10 15.57
C PHE A 519 -11.96 31.71 14.32
N LEU A 520 -11.80 30.90 13.28
CA LEU A 520 -11.25 31.28 12.00
C LEU A 520 -12.29 31.09 10.91
N LYS A 521 -12.18 31.85 9.83
CA LYS A 521 -12.97 31.63 8.63
C LYS A 521 -12.02 31.17 7.53
N ASN A 522 -12.17 29.91 7.14
CA ASN A 522 -11.29 29.24 6.20
C ASN A 522 -11.99 29.12 4.84
N ASP A 523 -11.28 29.55 3.80
CA ASP A 523 -11.65 29.33 2.42
C ASP A 523 -10.83 28.13 1.90
N TYR A 524 -11.53 27.05 1.57
CA TYR A 524 -11.00 25.81 1.02
C TYR A 524 -11.05 25.88 -0.50
N PHE A 525 -9.92 25.61 -1.15
CA PHE A 525 -9.80 25.50 -2.60
C PHE A 525 -9.32 24.09 -2.92
N TYR A 526 -9.98 23.41 -3.83
CA TYR A 526 -9.65 22.02 -4.14
C TYR A 526 -9.70 21.74 -5.63
N THR A 527 -8.84 20.83 -6.08
CA THR A 527 -8.75 20.36 -7.47
C THR A 527 -8.24 18.92 -7.52
N VAL A 528 -8.36 18.30 -8.69
CA VAL A 528 -7.88 16.94 -8.94
C VAL A 528 -6.46 16.99 -9.52
N ILE A 529 -5.62 16.02 -9.16
CA ILE A 529 -4.31 15.83 -9.80
C ILE A 529 -4.53 14.83 -10.94
N ASN A 530 -4.40 15.28 -12.19
CA ASN A 530 -4.72 14.41 -13.33
C ASN A 530 -3.78 13.19 -13.39
N GLU A 531 -4.24 12.13 -14.06
CA GLU A 531 -3.55 10.84 -14.16
C GLU A 531 -3.32 10.10 -12.83
N THR A 532 -3.84 10.62 -11.70
CA THR A 532 -3.73 10.00 -10.38
C THR A 532 -5.09 9.97 -9.67
N PRO A 533 -5.29 9.07 -8.69
CA PRO A 533 -6.53 9.03 -7.90
C PRO A 533 -6.54 10.07 -6.77
N PHE A 534 -5.70 11.10 -6.83
CA PHE A 534 -5.48 12.05 -5.74
C PHE A 534 -6.13 13.40 -6.01
N SER A 535 -6.67 14.00 -4.96
CA SER A 535 -7.20 15.36 -4.97
C SER A 535 -6.41 16.22 -3.98
N LEU A 536 -6.06 17.43 -4.42
CA LEU A 536 -5.35 18.42 -3.63
C LEU A 536 -6.33 19.44 -3.09
N GLY A 537 -6.24 19.70 -1.79
CA GLY A 537 -6.92 20.82 -1.13
C GLY A 537 -5.90 21.78 -0.52
N ILE A 538 -6.19 23.08 -0.61
CA ILE A 538 -5.50 24.11 0.15
C ILE A 538 -6.50 24.93 0.94
N VAL A 539 -6.05 25.38 2.10
CA VAL A 539 -6.84 26.20 3.01
C VAL A 539 -6.15 27.55 3.17
N LEU A 540 -6.91 28.63 2.91
CA LEU A 540 -6.50 30.00 3.20
C LEU A 540 -7.44 30.57 4.25
N THR A 541 -6.89 31.19 5.29
CA THR A 541 -7.68 31.79 6.37
C THR A 541 -7.91 33.26 6.11
N ARG A 542 -9.15 33.74 6.17
CA ARG A 542 -9.44 35.17 5.96
C ARG A 542 -8.72 36.05 6.98
N GLY A 543 -8.10 37.10 6.48
CA GLY A 543 -7.24 38.01 7.24
C GLY A 543 -5.80 37.52 7.46
N TYR A 544 -5.46 36.28 7.09
CA TYR A 544 -4.12 35.70 7.25
C TYR A 544 -3.69 34.98 5.96
N GLY A 545 -2.65 35.48 5.28
CA GLY A 545 -2.17 34.87 4.04
C GLY A 545 -2.88 35.36 2.76
N GLU A 546 -3.77 36.36 2.88
CA GLU A 546 -4.40 37.03 1.71
C GLU A 546 -3.39 37.84 0.87
N TYR A 547 -2.31 38.33 1.50
CA TYR A 547 -1.30 39.15 0.85
C TYR A 547 0.09 38.58 1.10
N ILE A 548 0.89 38.47 0.03
CA ILE A 548 2.31 38.12 0.10
C ILE A 548 3.15 39.37 -0.16
N PHE A 549 4.22 39.48 0.63
CA PHE A 549 5.24 40.52 0.47
C PHE A 549 6.42 39.95 -0.30
N ILE A 550 6.66 40.49 -1.50
CA ILE A 550 7.80 40.09 -2.34
C ILE A 550 8.79 41.25 -2.35
N GLY A 551 9.98 41.00 -1.80
CA GLY A 551 11.07 41.96 -1.76
C GLY A 551 12.41 41.29 -2.04
N ASN A 552 13.32 42.02 -2.69
CA ASN A 552 14.69 41.56 -2.90
C ASN A 552 15.55 42.03 -1.71
N VAL A 553 15.94 41.10 -0.85
CA VAL A 553 16.80 41.35 0.31
C VAL A 553 18.03 40.44 0.22
N SER A 554 19.18 40.90 0.70
CA SER A 554 20.37 40.04 0.80
C SER A 554 20.16 38.96 1.89
N VAL A 555 20.75 37.77 1.70
CA VAL A 555 20.59 36.66 2.65
C VAL A 555 21.09 37.04 4.05
N GLU A 556 22.17 37.81 4.14
CA GLU A 556 22.76 38.27 5.40
C GLU A 556 21.83 39.23 6.16
N GLU A 557 21.20 40.17 5.45
CA GLU A 557 20.20 41.09 6.05
C GLU A 557 18.94 40.33 6.45
N GLY A 558 18.44 39.40 5.62
CA GLY A 558 17.29 38.57 5.95
C GLY A 558 17.52 37.70 7.20
N LEU A 559 18.72 37.13 7.37
CA LEU A 559 19.07 36.36 8.56
C LEU A 559 19.15 37.24 9.82
N HIS A 560 19.67 38.46 9.67
CA HIS A 560 19.71 39.43 10.77
C HIS A 560 18.30 39.86 11.20
N ASP A 561 17.38 40.02 10.25
CA ASP A 561 15.98 40.35 10.53
C ASP A 561 15.23 39.20 11.23
N LEU A 562 15.59 37.94 10.96
CA LEU A 562 15.06 36.78 11.69
C LEU A 562 15.46 36.74 13.17
N LEU A 563 16.56 37.42 13.54
CA LEU A 563 17.05 37.50 14.92
C LEU A 563 16.45 38.67 15.72
N ALA A 564 15.50 39.41 15.13
CA ALA A 564 14.84 40.51 15.80
C ALA A 564 14.03 40.02 17.02
N PRO A 565 14.10 40.72 18.17
CA PRO A 565 13.50 40.27 19.43
C PRO A 565 11.97 40.20 19.41
N ASP A 566 11.33 40.89 18.45
CA ASP A 566 9.87 40.95 18.30
C ASP A 566 9.33 39.89 17.31
N LEU A 567 10.20 39.06 16.73
CA LEU A 567 9.83 38.05 15.75
C LEU A 567 9.78 36.66 16.39
N THR A 568 8.67 35.95 16.21
CA THR A 568 8.56 34.53 16.54
C THR A 568 8.68 33.69 15.28
N ILE A 569 9.69 32.83 15.22
CA ILE A 569 9.94 31.91 14.11
C ILE A 569 9.04 30.69 14.27
N ALA A 570 8.29 30.33 13.21
CA ALA A 570 7.48 29.13 13.19
C ALA A 570 8.38 27.92 12.90
N SER A 571 8.51 26.99 13.84
CA SER A 571 9.37 25.80 13.67
C SER A 571 8.97 24.90 12.50
N GLU A 572 7.77 25.10 11.96
CA GLU A 572 7.19 24.30 10.88
C GLU A 572 7.49 24.86 9.48
N TRP A 573 8.13 26.03 9.38
CA TRP A 573 8.44 26.66 8.11
C TRP A 573 9.92 26.46 7.75
N THR A 574 10.17 26.19 6.47
CA THR A 574 11.53 26.18 5.93
C THR A 574 11.85 27.59 5.45
N TYR A 575 12.75 28.29 6.15
CA TYR A 575 13.06 29.71 5.90
C TYR A 575 14.23 29.91 4.93
N CYS A 576 15.18 28.97 4.87
CA CYS A 576 16.30 28.97 3.95
C CYS A 576 16.63 27.54 3.56
N GLU A 577 16.74 27.26 2.26
CA GLU A 577 17.44 26.09 1.73
C GLU A 577 18.79 26.61 1.22
N THR A 578 19.86 26.36 1.96
CA THR A 578 21.21 26.63 1.46
C THR A 578 21.87 25.30 1.13
N ASP A 579 22.67 25.23 0.06
CA ASP A 579 23.50 24.06 -0.28
C ASP A 579 24.55 23.72 0.80
N ILE A 580 24.51 24.41 1.95
CA ILE A 580 25.46 24.37 3.05
C ILE A 580 24.67 24.44 4.37
N ASP A 581 23.83 23.45 4.67
CA ASP A 581 23.33 23.27 6.04
C ASP A 581 24.15 22.20 6.79
N PRO A 582 25.21 22.58 7.53
CA PRO A 582 25.70 21.77 8.62
C PRO A 582 24.66 21.74 9.75
N PRO A 583 24.56 20.62 10.47
CA PRO A 583 23.45 20.29 11.35
C PRO A 583 23.41 21.24 12.56
N THR A 584 22.33 21.99 12.72
CA THR A 584 22.05 22.67 13.99
C THR A 584 21.09 21.83 14.82
N VAL A 585 21.71 21.26 15.84
CA VAL A 585 21.15 20.66 17.04
C VAL A 585 20.18 21.64 17.72
N SER A 586 18.93 21.23 17.90
CA SER A 586 18.14 21.46 19.12
C SER A 586 16.96 20.51 19.20
#